data_AF-A0A0P7Z1B6-F1
#
_entry.id   AF-A0A0P7Z1B6-F1
#
_cell.length_a   1.000
_cell.length_b   1.000
_cell.length_c   1.000
_cell.angle_alpha   90.00
_cell.angle_beta   90.00
_cell.angle_gamma   90.00
#
_symmetry.space_group_name_H-M   'P 1'
#
loop_
_entity.id
_entity.type
_entity.pdbx_description
1 polymer ?
#
loop_
_entity_poly.entity_id
_entity_poly.type
_entity_poly.pdbx_seq_one_letter_code
_entity_poly.pdbx_strand_id
1 'polypeptide(L)'
;YLATRRGYTPLAIAPGERDYGEYLDYTYHADATITFPQTVYMRFAIFEKDKGLAEAGHAYAKWFHKRLVKVEKRLESRDYLCGDRFTVADICVGYALILAESVGLDEGVPQSLRDYRARLTARPAYSRAFEREEIGRKALAQ
;
A
#
# COMPACT_ATOMS: atom_id res chain seq x y z
N TYR A 1 -10.61 10.54 8.66
CA TYR A 1 -11.80 11.42 8.52
C TYR A 1 -12.87 10.81 7.63
N LEU A 2 -12.64 10.57 6.34
CA LEU A 2 -13.70 10.11 5.41
C LEU A 2 -14.40 8.81 5.84
N ALA A 3 -13.64 7.84 6.36
CA ALA A 3 -14.19 6.56 6.82
C ALA A 3 -15.07 6.65 8.09
N THR A 4 -15.05 7.77 8.82
CA THR A 4 -15.74 7.89 10.12
C THR A 4 -16.68 9.09 10.20
N ARG A 5 -16.60 10.05 9.27
CA ARG A 5 -17.36 11.31 9.33
C ARG A 5 -18.88 11.15 9.30
N ARG A 6 -19.41 10.02 8.79
CA ARG A 6 -20.85 9.74 8.70
C ARG A 6 -21.30 8.65 9.67
N GLY A 7 -20.54 8.43 10.74
CA GLY A 7 -20.77 7.35 11.70
C GLY A 7 -20.09 6.06 11.28
N TYR A 8 -20.67 4.92 11.68
CA TYR A 8 -20.13 3.60 11.39
C TYR A 8 -20.01 3.36 9.88
N THR A 9 -18.84 2.90 9.46
CA THR A 9 -18.64 2.33 8.14
C THR A 9 -17.85 1.04 8.26
N PRO A 10 -18.03 0.08 7.35
CA PRO A 10 -17.24 -1.16 7.37
C PRO A 10 -15.74 -0.90 7.13
N LEU A 11 -15.37 0.28 6.63
CA LEU A 11 -14.00 0.64 6.28
C LEU A 11 -13.12 0.97 7.49
N ALA A 12 -13.70 1.37 8.62
CA ALA A 12 -12.97 1.66 9.84
C ALA A 12 -13.18 0.53 10.86
N ILE A 13 -12.15 0.25 11.64
CA ILE A 13 -12.30 -0.50 12.90
C ILE A 13 -12.48 0.53 14.01
N ALA A 14 -13.53 0.40 14.81
CA ALA A 14 -13.84 1.30 15.92
C ALA A 14 -13.03 0.95 17.18
N PRO A 15 -12.76 1.94 18.06
CA PRO A 15 -12.21 1.66 19.39
C PRO A 15 -13.06 0.60 20.13
N GLY A 16 -12.40 -0.44 20.63
CA GLY A 16 -13.06 -1.56 21.32
C GLY A 16 -13.38 -2.77 20.44
N GLU A 17 -13.30 -2.66 19.10
CA GLU A 17 -13.33 -3.84 18.22
C GLU A 17 -12.00 -4.62 18.32
N ARG A 18 -12.06 -5.96 18.18
CA ARG A 18 -10.95 -6.90 18.37
C ARG A 18 -9.63 -6.48 17.68
N ASP A 19 -9.70 -5.98 16.45
CA ASP A 19 -8.54 -5.64 15.63
C ASP A 19 -8.22 -4.13 15.59
N TYR A 20 -8.74 -3.33 16.55
CA TYR A 20 -8.52 -1.86 16.52
C TYR A 20 -7.04 -1.47 16.63
N GLY A 21 -6.29 -2.15 17.51
CA GLY A 21 -4.84 -1.93 17.63
C GLY A 21 -4.13 -2.19 16.31
N GLU A 22 -4.49 -3.29 15.65
CA GLU A 22 -3.79 -3.70 14.42
C GLU A 22 -4.19 -2.81 13.25
N TYR A 23 -5.43 -2.33 13.24
CA TYR A 23 -5.89 -1.35 12.26
C TYR A 23 -5.07 -0.06 12.32
N LEU A 24 -4.77 0.45 13.52
CA LEU A 24 -3.87 1.59 13.68
C LEU A 24 -2.45 1.23 13.22
N ASP A 25 -1.91 0.13 13.71
CA ASP A 25 -0.54 -0.31 13.41
C ASP A 25 -0.31 -0.53 11.91
N TYR A 26 -1.19 -1.24 11.20
CA TYR A 26 -1.06 -1.45 9.76
C TYR A 26 -1.22 -0.16 8.95
N THR A 27 -2.08 0.77 9.39
CA THR A 27 -2.21 2.08 8.73
C THR A 27 -0.90 2.88 8.86
N TYR A 28 -0.27 2.91 10.03
CA TYR A 28 1.02 3.56 10.22
C TYR A 28 2.17 2.79 9.54
N HIS A 29 2.13 1.47 9.57
CA HIS A 29 3.14 0.62 8.94
C HIS A 29 3.18 0.85 7.43
N ALA A 30 2.01 1.00 6.79
CA ALA A 30 1.90 1.33 5.38
C ALA A 30 2.75 2.57 5.03
N ASP A 31 2.46 3.71 5.65
CA ASP A 31 3.10 4.96 5.25
C ASP A 31 4.54 5.09 5.79
N ALA A 32 4.73 4.83 7.08
CA ALA A 32 6.01 5.08 7.75
C ALA A 32 7.07 4.00 7.48
N THR A 33 6.67 2.78 7.12
CA THR A 33 7.61 1.65 6.99
C THR A 33 7.76 1.10 5.59
N ILE A 34 6.68 1.00 4.80
CA ILE A 34 6.75 0.35 3.47
C ILE A 34 6.65 1.35 2.30
N THR A 35 5.80 2.39 2.39
CA THR A 35 5.73 3.42 1.34
C THR A 35 6.93 4.37 1.38
N PHE A 36 7.38 4.78 2.57
CA PHE A 36 8.51 5.70 2.71
C PHE A 36 9.78 5.23 1.98
N PRO A 37 10.25 3.97 2.13
CA PRO A 37 11.41 3.49 1.38
C PRO A 37 11.24 3.51 -0.15
N GLN A 38 10.01 3.31 -0.66
CA GLN A 38 9.73 3.40 -2.10
C GLN A 38 9.96 4.82 -2.62
N THR A 39 9.66 5.85 -1.82
CA THR A 39 9.93 7.25 -2.20
C THR A 39 11.41 7.55 -2.35
N VAL A 40 12.25 7.01 -1.45
CA VAL A 40 13.72 7.14 -1.52
C VAL A 40 14.26 6.42 -2.75
N TYR A 41 13.75 5.21 -3.03
CA TYR A 41 14.08 4.47 -4.25
C TYR A 41 13.71 5.26 -5.51
N MET A 42 12.46 5.73 -5.62
CA MET A 42 12.02 6.52 -6.78
C MET A 42 12.90 7.76 -6.98
N ARG A 43 13.18 8.50 -5.90
CA ARG A 43 13.99 9.70 -5.97
C ARG A 43 15.38 9.41 -6.52
N PHE A 44 16.12 8.49 -5.93
CA PHE A 44 17.54 8.32 -6.26
C PHE A 44 17.85 7.28 -7.33
N ALA A 45 16.94 6.33 -7.58
CA ALA A 45 17.13 5.30 -8.61
C ALA A 45 16.33 5.54 -9.88
N ILE A 46 15.25 6.35 -9.85
CA ILE A 46 14.41 6.64 -11.03
C ILE A 46 14.57 8.07 -11.50
N PHE A 47 14.40 9.06 -10.62
CA PHE A 47 14.28 10.47 -11.03
C PHE A 47 15.61 11.25 -11.02
N GLU A 48 16.41 11.16 -9.95
CA GLU A 48 17.64 11.93 -9.74
C GLU A 48 18.90 11.05 -9.90
N LYS A 49 18.98 10.32 -11.01
CA LYS A 49 20.08 9.35 -11.28
C LYS A 49 21.46 10.00 -11.34
N ASP A 50 21.53 11.27 -11.74
CA ASP A 50 22.73 12.09 -11.86
C ASP A 50 23.38 12.44 -10.50
N LYS A 51 22.65 12.30 -9.38
CA LYS A 51 23.19 12.56 -8.04
C LYS A 51 24.20 11.53 -7.55
N GLY A 52 24.32 10.37 -8.23
CA GLY A 52 25.20 9.29 -7.79
C GLY A 52 24.73 8.56 -6.51
N LEU A 53 23.46 8.72 -6.11
CA LEU A 53 22.89 8.14 -4.89
C LEU A 53 22.05 6.87 -5.14
N ALA A 54 22.18 6.25 -6.32
CA ALA A 54 21.39 5.09 -6.71
C ALA A 54 21.52 3.92 -5.73
N GLU A 55 22.72 3.70 -5.17
CA GLU A 55 22.95 2.65 -4.17
C GLU A 55 22.07 2.84 -2.92
N ALA A 56 21.92 4.08 -2.44
CA ALA A 56 21.03 4.39 -1.33
C ALA A 56 19.57 4.09 -1.70
N GLY A 57 19.14 4.46 -2.91
CA GLY A 57 17.80 4.13 -3.41
C GLY A 57 17.54 2.61 -3.41
N HIS A 58 18.47 1.82 -3.94
CA HIS A 58 18.35 0.35 -3.94
C HIS A 58 18.44 -0.26 -2.54
N ALA A 59 19.19 0.32 -1.61
CA ALA A 59 19.22 -0.12 -0.22
C ALA A 59 17.84 0.04 0.45
N TYR A 60 17.14 1.15 0.20
CA TYR A 60 15.78 1.36 0.69
C TYR A 60 14.75 0.45 0.00
N ALA A 61 14.92 0.13 -1.29
CA ALA A 61 14.10 -0.90 -1.94
C ALA A 61 14.21 -2.26 -1.23
N LYS A 62 15.44 -2.70 -0.90
CA LYS A 62 15.66 -3.93 -0.12
C LYS A 62 15.03 -3.84 1.28
N TRP A 63 15.06 -2.65 1.90
CA TRP A 63 14.39 -2.43 3.18
C TRP A 63 12.87 -2.62 3.08
N PHE A 64 12.24 -2.06 2.04
CA PHE A 64 10.82 -2.28 1.75
C PHE A 64 10.48 -3.78 1.68
N HIS A 65 11.21 -4.54 0.85
CA HIS A 65 10.94 -5.98 0.68
C HIS A 65 11.04 -6.75 2.01
N LYS A 66 12.04 -6.47 2.84
CA LYS A 66 12.21 -7.12 4.15
C LYS A 66 11.06 -6.84 5.12
N ARG A 67 10.34 -5.72 4.96
CA ARG A 67 9.23 -5.33 5.85
C ARG A 67 7.90 -5.92 5.43
N LEU A 68 7.79 -6.44 4.21
CA LEU A 68 6.61 -7.16 3.73
C LEU A 68 6.30 -8.42 4.54
N VAL A 69 7.30 -9.02 5.20
CA VAL A 69 7.13 -10.22 6.06
C VAL A 69 6.05 -10.02 7.13
N LYS A 70 5.88 -8.80 7.67
CA LYS A 70 4.83 -8.51 8.65
C LYS A 70 3.43 -8.66 8.05
N VAL A 71 3.25 -8.12 6.84
CA VAL A 71 1.99 -8.17 6.10
C VAL A 71 1.68 -9.59 5.66
N GLU A 72 2.67 -10.30 5.13
CA GLU A 72 2.55 -11.70 4.70
C GLU A 72 2.07 -12.59 5.86
N LYS A 73 2.76 -12.53 7.01
CA LYS A 73 2.39 -13.31 8.21
C LYS A 73 0.97 -13.03 8.68
N ARG A 74 0.51 -11.79 8.58
CA ARG A 74 -0.86 -11.42 8.98
C ARG A 74 -1.90 -12.04 8.05
N LEU A 75 -1.58 -12.19 6.78
CA LEU A 75 -2.48 -12.68 5.74
C LEU A 75 -2.42 -14.20 5.53
N GLU A 76 -1.50 -14.93 6.17
CA GLU A 76 -1.38 -16.39 6.07
C GLU A 76 -2.72 -17.12 6.33
N SER A 77 -3.57 -16.59 7.20
CA SER A 77 -4.88 -17.15 7.56
C SER A 77 -6.04 -16.17 7.38
N ARG A 78 -5.83 -15.08 6.62
CA ARG A 78 -6.79 -13.97 6.52
C ARG A 78 -6.88 -13.41 5.10
N ASP A 79 -8.10 -13.09 4.69
CA ASP A 79 -8.35 -12.43 3.41
C ASP A 79 -8.01 -10.94 3.43
N TYR A 80 -8.18 -10.30 4.61
CA TYR A 80 -7.98 -8.88 4.89
C TYR A 80 -7.22 -8.68 6.21
N LEU A 81 -6.58 -7.53 6.37
CA LEU A 81 -5.68 -7.26 7.49
C LEU A 81 -6.40 -7.18 8.84
N CYS A 82 -7.63 -6.65 8.87
CA CYS A 82 -8.33 -6.30 10.11
C CYS A 82 -9.83 -6.59 10.04
N GLY A 83 -10.39 -7.13 11.13
CA GLY A 83 -11.84 -7.28 11.29
C GLY A 83 -12.52 -8.22 10.29
N ASP A 84 -11.74 -9.09 9.64
CA ASP A 84 -12.18 -10.08 8.64
C ASP A 84 -13.01 -9.44 7.51
N ARG A 85 -12.73 -8.17 7.20
CA ARG A 85 -13.39 -7.35 6.18
C ARG A 85 -12.42 -6.37 5.55
N PHE A 86 -12.77 -5.85 4.38
CA PHE A 86 -11.97 -4.80 3.75
C PHE A 86 -12.08 -3.47 4.51
N THR A 87 -10.92 -2.90 4.87
CA THR A 87 -10.77 -1.68 5.69
C THR A 87 -9.79 -0.68 5.07
N VAL A 88 -9.63 0.48 5.72
CA VAL A 88 -8.57 1.45 5.37
C VAL A 88 -7.17 0.86 5.51
N ALA A 89 -6.93 -0.07 6.43
CA ALA A 89 -5.63 -0.72 6.54
C ALA A 89 -5.25 -1.44 5.23
N ASP A 90 -6.24 -2.11 4.61
CA ASP A 90 -6.06 -2.78 3.31
C ASP A 90 -5.85 -1.76 2.18
N ILE A 91 -6.50 -0.59 2.23
CA ILE A 91 -6.24 0.52 1.27
C ILE A 91 -4.78 0.99 1.37
N CYS A 92 -4.32 1.31 2.59
CA CYS A 92 -2.99 1.86 2.82
C CYS A 92 -1.88 0.88 2.44
N VAL A 93 -1.97 -0.37 2.92
CA VAL A 93 -0.98 -1.41 2.57
C VAL A 93 -1.09 -1.80 1.10
N GLY A 94 -2.31 -1.91 0.56
CA GLY A 94 -2.55 -2.22 -0.84
C GLY A 94 -1.92 -1.20 -1.78
N TYR A 95 -2.00 0.09 -1.44
CA TYR A 95 -1.35 1.15 -2.23
C TYR A 95 0.16 0.97 -2.32
N ALA A 96 0.85 0.62 -1.22
CA ALA A 96 2.28 0.34 -1.27
C ALA A 96 2.63 -0.82 -2.22
N LEU A 97 1.78 -1.84 -2.29
CA LEU A 97 1.97 -2.98 -3.21
C LEU A 97 1.68 -2.60 -4.68
N ILE A 98 0.69 -1.75 -4.93
CA ILE A 98 0.41 -1.18 -6.26
C ILE A 98 1.57 -0.30 -6.72
N LEU A 99 2.08 0.55 -5.83
CA LEU A 99 3.23 1.39 -6.11
C LEU A 99 4.44 0.54 -6.46
N ALA A 100 4.70 -0.55 -5.72
CA ALA A 100 5.82 -1.46 -5.98
C ALA A 100 5.79 -2.02 -7.41
N GLU A 101 4.61 -2.40 -7.90
CA GLU A 101 4.42 -2.85 -9.29
C GLU A 101 4.73 -1.73 -10.29
N SER A 102 4.15 -0.55 -10.08
CA SER A 102 4.31 0.58 -11.00
C SER A 102 5.74 1.11 -11.13
N VAL A 103 6.56 0.96 -10.08
CA VAL A 103 7.94 1.47 -10.04
C VAL A 103 9.01 0.38 -10.25
N GLY A 104 8.61 -0.84 -10.62
CA GLY A 104 9.54 -1.92 -10.94
C GLY A 104 10.18 -2.61 -9.74
N LEU A 105 9.54 -2.56 -8.57
CA LEU A 105 9.97 -3.27 -7.36
C LEU A 105 9.26 -4.61 -7.14
N ASP A 106 8.40 -5.02 -8.07
CA ASP A 106 7.50 -6.17 -7.88
C ASP A 106 8.26 -7.49 -7.72
N GLU A 107 9.43 -7.64 -8.34
CA GLU A 107 10.22 -8.87 -8.28
C GLU A 107 10.50 -9.34 -6.84
N GLY A 108 10.74 -8.40 -5.92
CA GLY A 108 10.95 -8.69 -4.50
C GLY A 108 9.69 -8.78 -3.64
N VAL A 109 8.50 -8.63 -4.23
CA VAL A 109 7.21 -8.81 -3.54
C VAL A 109 6.82 -10.29 -3.55
N PRO A 110 6.56 -10.93 -2.39
CA PRO A 110 6.11 -12.32 -2.32
C PRO A 110 4.83 -12.57 -3.11
N GLN A 111 4.67 -13.77 -3.69
CA GLN A 111 3.50 -14.13 -4.50
C GLN A 111 2.19 -13.98 -3.72
N SER A 112 2.17 -14.36 -2.43
CA SER A 112 1.04 -14.18 -1.51
C SER A 112 0.52 -12.74 -1.47
N LEU A 113 1.43 -11.76 -1.50
CA LEU A 113 1.10 -10.34 -1.49
C LEU A 113 0.74 -9.80 -2.87
N ARG A 114 1.27 -10.38 -3.95
CA ARG A 114 0.81 -10.08 -5.32
C ARG A 114 -0.62 -10.55 -5.52
N ASP A 115 -0.96 -11.74 -5.04
CA ASP A 115 -2.32 -12.28 -5.09
C ASP A 115 -3.27 -11.43 -4.23
N TYR A 116 -2.82 -11.00 -3.05
CA TYR A 116 -3.55 -10.04 -2.22
C TYR A 116 -3.78 -8.71 -2.95
N ARG A 117 -2.74 -8.11 -3.55
CA ARG A 117 -2.86 -6.91 -4.39
C ARG A 117 -3.91 -7.11 -5.49
N ALA A 118 -3.86 -8.24 -6.20
CA ALA A 118 -4.80 -8.55 -7.27
C ALA A 118 -6.25 -8.60 -6.77
N ARG A 119 -6.52 -9.19 -5.59
CA ARG A 119 -7.86 -9.17 -4.98
C ARG A 119 -8.31 -7.75 -4.65
N LEU A 120 -7.42 -6.90 -4.14
CA LEU A 120 -7.75 -5.52 -3.81
C LEU A 120 -8.08 -4.68 -5.07
N THR A 121 -7.30 -4.85 -6.13
CA THR A 121 -7.45 -4.09 -7.39
C THR A 121 -8.57 -4.62 -8.29
N ALA A 122 -8.99 -5.88 -8.13
CA ALA A 122 -10.15 -6.44 -8.82
C ALA A 122 -11.50 -5.85 -8.38
N ARG A 123 -11.54 -5.07 -7.30
CA ARG A 123 -12.78 -4.51 -6.75
C ARG A 123 -13.33 -3.41 -7.67
N PRO A 124 -14.65 -3.40 -7.98
CA PRO A 124 -15.24 -2.37 -8.85
C PRO A 124 -15.00 -0.92 -8.38
N ALA A 125 -14.87 -0.72 -7.06
CA ALA A 125 -14.55 0.59 -6.49
C ALA A 125 -13.14 1.06 -6.85
N TYR A 126 -12.17 0.15 -6.95
CA TYR A 126 -10.81 0.46 -7.40
C TYR A 126 -10.82 0.88 -8.86
N SER A 127 -11.48 0.11 -9.75
CA SER A 127 -11.56 0.46 -11.18
C SER A 127 -12.14 1.85 -11.41
N ARG A 128 -13.21 2.22 -10.70
CA ARG A 128 -13.78 3.58 -10.77
C ARG A 128 -12.85 4.66 -10.23
N ALA A 129 -12.06 4.35 -9.20
CA ALA A 129 -11.08 5.30 -8.65
C ALA A 129 -9.93 5.53 -9.65
N PHE A 130 -9.40 4.45 -10.22
CA PHE A 130 -8.35 4.49 -11.22
C PHE A 130 -8.77 5.22 -12.50
N GLU A 131 -10.00 4.99 -12.99
CA GLU A 131 -10.54 5.73 -14.13
C GLU A 131 -10.58 7.24 -13.87
N ARG A 132 -10.97 7.66 -12.65
CA ARG A 132 -10.98 9.07 -12.26
C ARG A 132 -9.58 9.66 -12.16
N GLU A 133 -8.62 8.91 -11.62
CA GLU A 133 -7.21 9.29 -11.58
C GLU A 133 -6.67 9.51 -13.00
N GLU A 134 -6.94 8.58 -13.91
CA GLU A 134 -6.50 8.66 -15.31
C GLU A 134 -7.10 9.85 -16.06
N ILE A 135 -8.37 10.16 -15.82
CA ILE A 135 -9.01 11.38 -16.36
C ILE A 135 -8.28 12.62 -15.85
N GLY A 136 -8.01 12.70 -14.54
CA GLY A 136 -7.30 13.82 -13.93
C GLY A 136 -5.87 13.98 -14.45
N ARG A 137 -5.13 12.87 -14.57
CA ARG A 137 -3.76 12.85 -15.09
C ARG A 137 -3.68 13.39 -16.52
N LYS A 138 -4.62 12.98 -17.40
CA LYS A 138 -4.69 13.47 -18.78
C LYS A 138 -5.00 14.96 -18.85
N ALA A 139 -5.87 15.46 -17.97
CA ALA A 139 -6.22 16.88 -17.92
C ALA A 139 -5.04 17.77 -17.49
N LEU A 140 -4.10 17.26 -16.69
CA LEU A 140 -2.88 18.00 -16.29
C LEU A 140 -1.79 18.02 -17.37
N ALA A 141 -1.88 17.15 -18.38
CA ALA A 141 -0.93 17.05 -19.48
C ALA A 141 -1.32 17.89 -20.71
N GLN A 142 -2.47 18.57 -20.65
CA GLN A 142 -2.98 19.50 -21.67
C GLN A 142 -2.71 20.94 -21.23
#